data_AF-A0A6M1SFV4-F1
#
_entry.id   AF-A0A6M1SFV4-F1
#
_cell.length_a   1.000
_cell.length_b   1.000
_cell.length_c   1.000
_cell.angle_alpha   90.00
_cell.angle_beta   90.00
_cell.angle_gamma   90.00
#
_symmetry.space_group_name_H-M   'P 1'
#
loop_
_entity.id
_entity.type
_entity.pdbx_description
1 polymer ?
#
loop_
_entity_poly.entity_id
_entity_poly.type
_entity_poly.pdbx_seq_one_letter_code
_entity_poly.pdbx_strand_id
1 'polypeptide(L)'
;ILHHYRQKTHRLQGNNQGFNAMFAVSSVEAAKLYYQTLNELQQDSDKPLKIATIFSFAANEEQDAIGDILDESFNVSAMHSSAKEFLSAAIDDYNAYFKTTYSVDSNGFQNYYRDLAKRVKAKEIDLLIVVGMFLTGFDAPTLNTLFVDKNLRYHGLMQAFSRTNRIYDATKAFGNIVTFRDLEKATVDAIT
;
A
#
# COMPACT_ATOMS: atom_id res chain seq x y z
N ILE A 1 -8.60 6.28 9.34
CA ILE A 1 -7.17 5.89 9.24
C ILE A 1 -6.28 6.88 10.00
N LEU A 2 -6.24 8.16 9.65
CA LEU A 2 -5.34 9.17 10.24
C LEU A 2 -5.34 9.19 11.78
N HIS A 3 -6.51 9.17 12.42
CA HIS A 3 -6.65 9.22 13.88
C HIS A 3 -5.99 8.03 14.61
N HIS A 4 -6.17 6.81 14.08
CA HIS A 4 -5.68 5.58 14.73
C HIS A 4 -4.36 5.07 14.19
N TYR A 5 -3.80 5.69 13.14
CA TYR A 5 -2.57 5.22 12.49
C TYR A 5 -1.43 5.04 13.51
N ARG A 6 -1.18 6.04 14.35
CA ARG A 6 -0.09 6.00 15.34
C ARG A 6 -0.31 4.95 16.43
N GLN A 7 -1.56 4.70 16.79
CA GLN A 7 -1.91 3.65 17.75
C GLN A 7 -1.60 2.27 17.17
N LYS A 8 -2.07 1.99 15.94
CA LYS A 8 -1.86 0.71 15.26
C LYS A 8 -0.40 0.44 14.91
N THR A 9 0.38 1.48 14.66
CA THR A 9 1.81 1.38 14.34
C THR A 9 2.75 1.52 15.54
N HIS A 10 2.22 1.53 16.77
CA HIS A 10 3.01 1.67 18.01
C HIS A 10 3.87 2.94 18.06
N ARG A 11 3.41 4.02 17.42
CA ARG A 11 4.10 5.33 17.38
C ARG A 11 3.64 6.30 18.47
N LEU A 12 2.71 5.88 19.34
CA LEU A 12 2.28 6.65 20.51
C LEU A 12 3.15 6.39 21.75
N GLN A 13 3.89 5.28 21.78
CA GLN A 13 4.76 4.89 22.89
C GLN A 13 6.24 5.10 22.50
N GLY A 14 7.07 5.53 23.45
CA GLY A 14 8.38 6.16 23.23
C GLY A 14 9.46 5.36 22.48
N ASN A 15 10.49 6.09 22.05
CA ASN A 15 11.59 5.81 21.10
C ASN A 15 11.30 5.96 19.60
N ASN A 16 10.07 6.28 19.19
CA ASN A 16 9.73 6.74 17.83
C ASN A 16 10.12 5.76 16.68
N GLN A 17 10.50 4.51 17.00
CA GLN A 17 10.92 3.50 16.03
C GLN A 17 9.76 2.63 15.51
N GLY A 18 8.50 2.96 15.83
CA GLY A 18 7.32 2.17 15.49
C GLY A 18 7.20 1.77 14.01
N PHE A 19 6.12 1.09 13.67
CA PHE A 19 5.96 0.42 12.38
C PHE A 19 5.37 1.37 11.32
N ASN A 20 5.22 0.86 10.09
CA ASN A 20 4.42 1.52 9.06
C ASN A 20 3.29 0.59 8.56
N ALA A 21 2.48 1.10 7.64
CA ALA A 21 1.28 0.42 7.17
C ALA A 21 1.13 0.43 5.64
N MET A 22 0.37 -0.55 5.15
CA MET A 22 -0.16 -0.59 3.79
C MET A 22 -1.67 -0.41 3.79
N PHE A 23 -2.20 0.11 2.69
CA PHE A 23 -3.63 0.20 2.43
C PHE A 23 -3.95 -0.41 1.06
N ALA A 24 -4.51 -1.62 1.08
CA ALA A 24 -4.96 -2.33 -0.10
C ALA A 24 -6.37 -1.87 -0.49
N VAL A 25 -6.53 -1.37 -1.70
CA VAL A 25 -7.80 -0.82 -2.20
C VAL A 25 -8.30 -1.58 -3.43
N SER A 26 -9.59 -1.43 -3.75
CA SER A 26 -10.24 -2.24 -4.79
C SER A 26 -9.83 -1.88 -6.21
N SER A 27 -9.58 -0.60 -6.51
CA SER A 27 -9.28 -0.11 -7.86
C SER A 27 -8.38 1.12 -7.86
N VAL A 28 -7.94 1.52 -9.05
CA VAL A 28 -7.16 2.75 -9.28
C VAL A 28 -7.96 3.99 -8.85
N GLU A 29 -9.25 4.04 -9.14
CA GLU A 29 -10.14 5.14 -8.75
C GLU A 29 -10.22 5.27 -7.22
N ALA A 30 -10.33 4.14 -6.51
CA ALA A 30 -10.28 4.15 -5.06
C ALA A 30 -8.93 4.67 -4.54
N ALA A 31 -7.81 4.22 -5.13
CA ALA A 31 -6.47 4.69 -4.77
C ALA A 31 -6.34 6.21 -4.92
N LYS A 32 -6.86 6.76 -6.03
CA LYS A 32 -6.89 8.21 -6.30
C LYS A 32 -7.65 8.97 -5.21
N LEU A 33 -8.89 8.55 -4.95
CA LEU A 33 -9.75 9.19 -3.95
C LEU A 33 -9.14 9.14 -2.55
N TYR A 34 -8.61 7.98 -2.14
CA TYR A 34 -7.98 7.84 -0.83
C TYR A 34 -6.72 8.69 -0.70
N TYR A 35 -5.86 8.72 -1.72
CA TYR A 35 -4.64 9.54 -1.70
C TYR A 35 -4.96 11.03 -1.56
N GLN A 36 -5.91 11.54 -2.36
CA GLN A 36 -6.33 12.94 -2.30
C GLN A 36 -6.95 13.27 -0.94
N THR A 37 -7.97 12.49 -0.53
CA THR A 37 -8.70 12.72 0.71
C THR A 37 -7.79 12.67 1.93
N LEU A 38 -6.86 11.69 2.02
CA LEU A 38 -5.97 11.59 3.16
C LEU A 38 -4.96 12.73 3.23
N ASN A 39 -4.49 13.23 2.07
CA ASN A 39 -3.60 14.39 2.02
C ASN A 39 -4.33 15.69 2.36
N GLU A 40 -5.56 15.88 1.86
CA GLU A 40 -6.42 17.03 2.20
C GLU A 40 -6.73 17.08 3.69
N LEU A 41 -7.16 15.96 4.28
CA LEU A 41 -7.52 15.88 5.70
C LEU A 41 -6.34 16.10 6.67
N GLN A 42 -5.10 16.09 6.18
CA GLN A 42 -3.90 16.29 7.00
C GLN A 42 -3.12 17.57 6.67
N GLN A 43 -3.66 18.48 5.84
CA GLN A 43 -2.97 19.73 5.49
C GLN A 43 -2.64 20.58 6.72
N ASP A 44 -3.54 20.63 7.71
CA ASP A 44 -3.36 21.39 8.95
C ASP A 44 -2.75 20.56 10.09
N SER A 45 -2.23 19.37 9.79
CA SER A 45 -1.64 18.49 10.81
C SER A 45 -0.19 18.90 11.11
N ASP A 46 0.14 19.11 12.40
CA ASP A 46 1.53 19.34 12.84
C ASP A 46 2.47 18.16 12.55
N LYS A 47 1.89 16.96 12.36
CA LYS A 47 2.62 15.73 12.07
C LYS A 47 1.88 14.98 10.96
N PRO A 48 1.99 15.40 9.69
CA PRO A 48 1.37 14.70 8.59
C PRO A 48 2.04 13.33 8.40
N LEU A 49 1.28 12.36 7.91
CA LEU A 49 1.81 11.07 7.48
C LEU A 49 2.38 11.21 6.07
N LYS A 50 3.50 10.55 5.83
CA LYS A 50 4.08 10.45 4.48
C LYS A 50 3.35 9.35 3.71
N ILE A 51 2.48 9.76 2.80
CA ILE A 51 1.64 8.86 2.01
C ILE A 51 2.22 8.75 0.61
N ALA A 52 2.39 7.52 0.14
CA ALA A 52 2.75 7.22 -1.24
C ALA A 52 1.72 6.26 -1.84
N THR A 53 1.63 6.25 -3.17
CA THR A 53 0.73 5.36 -3.90
C THR A 53 1.42 4.82 -5.13
N ILE A 54 1.09 3.59 -5.49
CA ILE A 54 1.61 2.96 -6.71
C ILE A 54 0.58 1.98 -7.26
N PHE A 55 0.42 2.02 -8.57
CA PHE A 55 -0.41 1.12 -9.34
C PHE A 55 -0.01 1.22 -10.82
N SER A 56 -0.38 0.21 -11.58
CA SER A 56 -0.30 0.20 -13.04
C SER A 56 -1.52 -0.52 -13.62
N PHE A 57 -1.45 -0.81 -14.92
CA PHE A 57 -2.50 -1.55 -15.60
C PHE A 57 -2.30 -3.06 -15.41
N ALA A 58 -3.36 -3.74 -14.96
CA ALA A 58 -3.48 -5.19 -15.08
C ALA A 58 -4.16 -5.49 -16.42
N ALA A 59 -3.41 -6.05 -17.37
CA ALA A 59 -3.86 -6.20 -18.75
C ALA A 59 -4.83 -7.37 -19.01
N ASN A 60 -5.05 -8.23 -18.01
CA ASN A 60 -5.87 -9.41 -18.16
C ASN A 60 -7.05 -9.36 -17.17
N GLU A 61 -8.26 -9.24 -17.72
CA GLU A 61 -9.54 -9.37 -17.02
C GLU A 61 -9.96 -10.83 -16.82
N GLU A 62 -9.19 -11.79 -17.32
CA GLU A 62 -9.41 -13.22 -17.04
C GLU A 62 -8.83 -13.52 -15.64
N GLN A 63 -9.71 -13.45 -14.62
CA GLN A 63 -9.48 -14.09 -13.33
C GLN A 63 -9.31 -15.59 -13.57
N ASP A 64 -8.06 -16.05 -13.70
CA ASP A 64 -7.74 -17.48 -13.85
C ASP A 64 -8.27 -18.32 -12.67
N ALA A 65 -8.39 -17.74 -11.46
CA ALA A 65 -9.11 -18.33 -10.34
C ALA A 65 -9.73 -17.28 -9.38
N ILE A 66 -10.80 -17.67 -8.68
CA ILE A 66 -11.39 -16.86 -7.61
C ILE A 66 -10.35 -16.68 -6.50
N GLY A 67 -9.98 -15.43 -6.22
CA GLY A 67 -9.07 -15.08 -5.13
C GLY A 67 -7.67 -14.66 -5.54
N ASP A 68 -7.33 -14.73 -6.83
CA ASP A 68 -6.04 -14.23 -7.32
C ASP A 68 -5.94 -12.71 -7.21
N ILE A 69 -4.76 -12.25 -6.78
CA ILE A 69 -4.37 -10.85 -6.88
C ILE A 69 -3.77 -10.68 -8.27
N LEU A 70 -4.40 -9.85 -9.10
CA LEU A 70 -3.93 -9.56 -10.45
C LEU A 70 -2.49 -9.06 -10.41
N ASP A 71 -1.63 -9.69 -11.23
CA ASP A 71 -0.25 -9.24 -11.40
C ASP A 71 -0.25 -7.98 -12.27
N GLU A 72 0.33 -6.91 -11.73
CA GLU A 72 0.33 -5.59 -12.33
C GLU A 72 1.59 -5.43 -13.19
N SER A 73 1.41 -5.14 -14.49
CA SER A 73 2.54 -4.97 -15.41
C SER A 73 3.29 -3.66 -15.14
N PHE A 74 4.61 -3.62 -15.30
CA PHE A 74 5.35 -2.35 -15.29
C PHE A 74 5.05 -1.46 -16.51
N ASN A 75 4.20 -1.89 -17.45
CA ASN A 75 3.82 -1.09 -18.60
C ASN A 75 2.72 -0.06 -18.26
N VAL A 76 3.16 1.15 -17.94
CA VAL A 76 2.34 2.34 -17.70
C VAL A 76 1.70 2.93 -18.96
N SER A 77 2.06 2.45 -20.16
CA SER A 77 1.49 2.97 -21.42
C SER A 77 0.07 2.48 -21.69
N ALA A 78 -0.32 1.37 -21.07
CA ALA A 78 -1.66 0.79 -21.21
C ALA A 78 -2.71 1.44 -20.29
N MET A 79 -2.31 2.40 -19.45
CA MET A 79 -3.22 3.09 -18.53
C MET A 79 -4.03 4.19 -19.23
N HIS A 80 -5.26 4.40 -18.77
CA HIS A 80 -6.06 5.57 -19.16
C HIS A 80 -5.34 6.89 -18.82
N SER A 81 -5.56 7.92 -19.63
CA SER A 81 -4.92 9.24 -19.46
C SER A 81 -5.08 9.80 -18.05
N SER A 82 -6.29 9.75 -17.49
CA SER A 82 -6.58 10.27 -16.16
C SER A 82 -5.90 9.51 -15.01
N ALA A 83 -5.59 8.23 -15.20
CA ALA A 83 -4.86 7.42 -14.23
C ALA A 83 -3.36 7.71 -14.31
N LYS A 84 -2.83 7.86 -15.53
CA LYS A 84 -1.43 8.22 -15.78
C LYS A 84 -1.11 9.64 -15.29
N GLU A 85 -1.99 10.61 -15.54
CA GLU A 85 -1.86 11.98 -15.05
C GLU A 85 -1.78 12.01 -13.52
N PHE A 86 -2.68 11.28 -12.86
CA PHE A 86 -2.65 11.18 -11.41
C PHE A 86 -1.36 10.52 -10.89
N LEU A 87 -0.94 9.42 -11.51
CA LEU A 87 0.29 8.73 -11.11
C LEU A 87 1.51 9.64 -11.29
N SER A 88 1.55 10.44 -12.36
CA SER A 88 2.57 11.46 -12.56
C SER A 88 2.58 12.47 -11.42
N ALA A 89 1.41 13.03 -11.07
CA ALA A 89 1.31 13.98 -9.97
C ALA A 89 1.77 13.38 -8.63
N ALA A 90 1.39 12.14 -8.32
CA ALA A 90 1.83 11.46 -7.10
C ALA A 90 3.35 11.18 -7.08
N ILE A 91 3.96 10.90 -8.24
CA ILE A 91 5.41 10.77 -8.39
C ILE A 91 6.10 12.13 -8.26
N ASP A 92 5.48 13.20 -8.75
CA ASP A 92 6.00 14.56 -8.61
C ASP A 92 6.00 15.01 -7.14
N ASP A 93 4.94 14.72 -6.39
CA ASP A 93 4.88 14.93 -4.94
C ASP A 93 5.99 14.15 -4.22
N TYR A 94 6.17 12.89 -4.60
CA TYR A 94 7.25 12.04 -4.08
C TYR A 94 8.63 12.61 -4.38
N ASN A 95 8.87 13.05 -5.62
CA ASN A 95 10.12 13.66 -6.06
C ASN A 95 10.41 14.95 -5.31
N ALA A 96 9.40 15.81 -5.11
CA ALA A 96 9.53 17.04 -4.36
C ALA A 96 9.93 16.77 -2.90
N TYR A 97 9.36 15.72 -2.30
CA TYR A 97 9.64 15.33 -0.92
C TYR A 97 11.02 14.70 -0.74
N PHE A 98 11.35 13.68 -1.55
CA PHE A 98 12.57 12.88 -1.42
C PHE A 98 13.75 13.38 -2.25
N LYS A 99 13.59 14.49 -2.97
CA LYS A 99 14.60 15.09 -3.86
C LYS A 99 15.09 14.10 -4.92
N THR A 100 14.14 13.41 -5.54
CA THR A 100 14.36 12.45 -6.64
C THR A 100 13.83 13.01 -7.95
N THR A 101 14.06 12.28 -9.05
CA THR A 101 13.64 12.69 -10.41
C THR A 101 13.08 11.49 -11.19
N TYR A 102 12.14 10.77 -10.58
CA TYR A 102 11.45 9.65 -11.23
C TYR A 102 10.35 10.15 -12.17
N SER A 103 9.94 9.29 -13.09
CA SER A 103 9.00 9.59 -14.17
C SER A 103 8.10 8.38 -14.46
N VAL A 104 7.02 8.61 -15.21
CA VAL A 104 6.03 7.59 -15.61
C VAL A 104 6.37 6.86 -16.92
N ASP A 105 7.60 6.98 -17.43
CA ASP A 105 8.09 6.07 -18.47
C ASP A 105 8.53 4.73 -17.87
N SER A 106 8.70 3.70 -18.69
CA SER A 106 8.99 2.34 -18.21
C SER A 106 10.22 2.26 -17.29
N ASN A 107 11.30 2.99 -17.59
CA ASN A 107 12.52 2.97 -16.77
C ASN A 107 12.34 3.82 -15.51
N GLY A 108 11.73 5.00 -15.64
CA GLY A 108 11.39 5.88 -14.53
C GLY A 108 10.52 5.17 -13.49
N PHE A 109 9.48 4.46 -13.95
CA PHE A 109 8.52 3.77 -13.11
C PHE A 109 9.14 2.55 -12.40
N GLN A 110 10.00 1.79 -13.08
CA GLN A 110 10.75 0.70 -12.44
C GLN A 110 11.70 1.22 -11.34
N ASN A 111 12.38 2.33 -11.61
CA ASN A 111 13.25 2.96 -10.62
C ASN A 111 12.46 3.51 -9.42
N TYR A 112 11.31 4.12 -9.68
CA TYR A 112 10.35 4.54 -8.66
C TYR A 112 9.91 3.35 -7.79
N TYR A 113 9.46 2.25 -8.40
CA TYR A 113 9.06 1.03 -7.68
C TYR A 113 10.16 0.53 -6.75
N ARG A 114 11.41 0.46 -7.24
CA ARG A 114 12.56 -0.03 -6.47
C ARG A 114 12.90 0.89 -5.29
N ASP A 115 12.84 2.20 -5.50
CA ASP A 115 13.10 3.18 -4.44
C ASP A 115 11.98 3.17 -3.39
N LEU A 116 10.73 3.16 -3.84
CA LEU A 116 9.54 3.05 -3.00
C LEU A 116 9.62 1.82 -2.10
N ALA A 117 9.96 0.66 -2.65
CA ALA A 117 10.15 -0.58 -1.89
C ALA A 117 11.21 -0.42 -0.78
N LYS A 118 12.33 0.25 -1.07
CA LYS A 118 13.40 0.50 -0.08
C LYS A 118 12.90 1.45 1.01
N ARG A 119 12.22 2.53 0.65
CA ARG A 119 11.74 3.55 1.60
C ARG A 119 10.64 3.04 2.52
N VAL A 120 9.75 2.18 2.02
CA VAL A 120 8.77 1.48 2.86
C VAL A 120 9.49 0.58 3.87
N LYS A 121 10.50 -0.20 3.46
CA LYS A 121 11.27 -1.04 4.40
C LYS A 121 12.02 -0.18 5.45
N ALA A 122 12.57 0.95 5.02
CA ALA A 122 13.27 1.91 5.87
C ALA A 122 12.33 2.76 6.76
N LYS A 123 11.01 2.59 6.66
CA LYS A 123 9.98 3.39 7.36
C LYS A 123 10.03 4.89 7.02
N GLU A 124 10.59 5.25 5.88
CA GLU A 124 10.57 6.62 5.36
C GLU A 124 9.20 6.97 4.76
N ILE A 125 8.38 5.97 4.47
CA ILE A 125 6.99 6.08 4.06
C ILE A 125 6.12 5.46 5.14
N ASP A 126 5.11 6.21 5.55
CA ASP A 126 4.21 5.84 6.64
C ASP A 126 3.06 4.98 6.14
N LEU A 127 2.42 5.42 5.05
CA LEU A 127 1.29 4.70 4.45
C LEU A 127 1.52 4.52 2.97
N LEU A 128 1.55 3.27 2.52
CA LEU A 128 1.58 2.92 1.11
C LEU A 128 0.19 2.46 0.65
N ILE A 129 -0.42 3.19 -0.29
CA ILE A 129 -1.69 2.81 -0.93
C ILE A 129 -1.39 1.97 -2.17
N VAL A 130 -2.03 0.79 -2.29
CA VAL A 130 -1.79 -0.18 -3.37
C VAL A 130 -3.08 -0.81 -3.87
N VAL A 131 -3.12 -1.19 -5.15
CA VAL A 131 -4.23 -1.96 -5.73
C VAL A 131 -3.94 -3.46 -5.68
N GLY A 132 -2.84 -3.91 -6.29
CA GLY A 132 -2.34 -5.28 -6.31
C GLY A 132 -0.82 -5.36 -6.07
N MET A 133 -0.06 -4.32 -6.44
CA MET A 133 1.37 -4.23 -6.18
C MET A 133 1.71 -4.38 -4.69
N PHE A 134 2.84 -5.01 -4.40
CA PHE A 134 3.35 -5.28 -3.05
C PHE A 134 2.50 -6.21 -2.17
N LEU A 135 1.33 -6.69 -2.64
CA LEU A 135 0.55 -7.71 -1.93
C LEU A 135 1.14 -9.11 -2.10
N THR A 136 1.90 -9.33 -3.16
CA THR A 136 2.72 -10.53 -3.41
C THR A 136 4.20 -10.15 -3.45
N GLY A 137 5.09 -11.07 -3.06
CA GLY A 137 6.55 -10.91 -3.15
C GLY A 137 7.23 -9.84 -2.27
N PHE A 138 6.52 -8.84 -1.75
CA PHE A 138 7.10 -7.80 -0.90
C PHE A 138 7.34 -8.27 0.54
N ASP A 139 8.49 -7.87 1.09
CA ASP A 139 8.92 -8.27 2.42
C ASP A 139 9.45 -7.09 3.23
N ALA A 140 8.74 -6.73 4.30
CA ALA A 140 9.11 -5.63 5.20
C ALA A 140 8.83 -6.02 6.66
N PRO A 141 9.85 -6.44 7.44
CA PRO A 141 9.69 -6.78 8.86
C PRO A 141 9.06 -5.65 9.71
N THR A 142 9.33 -4.41 9.32
CA THR A 142 8.86 -3.16 9.94
C THR A 142 7.42 -2.77 9.55
N LEU A 143 6.74 -3.56 8.72
CA LEU A 143 5.35 -3.37 8.37
C LEU A 143 4.48 -4.24 9.27
N ASN A 144 3.61 -3.62 10.08
CA ASN A 144 2.76 -4.34 11.02
C ASN A 144 1.26 -4.21 10.75
N THR A 145 0.83 -3.22 9.96
CA THR A 145 -0.59 -2.92 9.78
C THR A 145 -0.96 -2.94 8.31
N LEU A 146 -2.04 -3.67 7.98
CA LEU A 146 -2.67 -3.69 6.67
C LEU A 146 -4.11 -3.20 6.81
N PHE A 147 -4.39 -2.03 6.22
CA PHE A 147 -5.75 -1.56 5.98
C PHE A 147 -6.27 -2.19 4.67
N VAL A 148 -7.54 -2.62 4.65
CA VAL A 148 -8.11 -3.34 3.51
C VAL A 148 -9.48 -2.80 3.14
N ASP A 149 -9.58 -2.23 1.95
CA ASP A 149 -10.83 -1.93 1.23
C ASP A 149 -10.82 -2.66 -0.12
N LYS A 150 -10.62 -3.98 -0.08
CA LYS A 150 -10.55 -4.86 -1.24
C LYS A 150 -11.23 -6.19 -0.92
N ASN A 151 -11.95 -6.75 -1.89
CA ASN A 151 -12.55 -8.08 -1.78
C ASN A 151 -11.46 -9.16 -1.96
N LEU A 152 -10.71 -9.44 -0.90
CA LEU A 152 -9.73 -10.53 -0.87
C LEU A 152 -10.42 -11.87 -0.60
N ARG A 153 -9.97 -12.93 -1.28
CA ARG A 153 -10.49 -14.30 -1.08
C ARG A 153 -9.36 -15.32 -1.14
N TYR A 154 -9.57 -16.47 -0.50
CA TYR A 154 -8.70 -17.64 -0.58
C TYR A 154 -7.20 -17.30 -0.47
N HIS A 155 -6.38 -17.72 -1.43
CA HIS A 155 -4.93 -17.55 -1.40
C HIS A 155 -4.51 -16.08 -1.48
N GLY A 156 -5.20 -15.21 -2.22
CA GLY A 156 -4.88 -13.77 -2.26
C GLY A 156 -5.11 -13.08 -0.91
N LEU A 157 -6.13 -13.50 -0.15
CA LEU A 157 -6.33 -13.05 1.24
C LEU A 157 -5.15 -13.43 2.11
N MET A 158 -4.74 -14.71 2.07
CA MET A 158 -3.62 -15.21 2.87
C MET A 158 -2.29 -14.54 2.49
N GLN A 159 -2.05 -14.33 1.19
CA GLN A 159 -0.87 -13.62 0.69
C GLN A 159 -0.83 -12.18 1.20
N ALA A 160 -1.93 -11.43 1.09
CA ALA A 160 -2.01 -10.06 1.59
C ALA A 160 -1.83 -10.00 3.11
N PHE A 161 -2.53 -10.84 3.89
CA PHE A 161 -2.42 -10.83 5.35
C PHE A 161 -1.02 -11.24 5.82
N SER A 162 -0.35 -12.15 5.11
CA SER A 162 1.02 -12.54 5.44
C SER A 162 2.02 -11.39 5.40
N ARG A 163 1.72 -10.27 4.73
CA ARG A 163 2.60 -9.09 4.66
C ARG A 163 2.89 -8.49 6.02
N THR A 164 1.99 -8.65 7.00
CA THR A 164 2.17 -8.13 8.36
C THR A 164 2.84 -9.11 9.31
N ASN A 165 3.03 -10.38 8.91
CA ASN A 165 3.35 -11.49 9.82
C ASN A 165 4.86 -11.76 9.98
N ARG A 166 5.72 -10.91 9.42
CA ARG A 166 7.17 -11.05 9.57
C ARG A 166 7.61 -10.71 11.00
N ILE A 167 8.38 -11.61 11.58
CA ILE A 167 8.99 -11.46 12.91
C ILE A 167 9.98 -10.29 12.86
N TYR A 168 9.96 -9.43 13.88
CA TYR A 168 10.88 -8.31 14.02
C TYR A 168 11.61 -8.39 15.37
N ASP A 169 10.92 -8.03 16.45
CA ASP A 169 11.39 -8.14 17.83
C ASP A 169 10.19 -8.31 18.78
N ALA A 170 10.43 -8.30 20.09
CA ALA A 170 9.39 -8.41 21.11
C ALA A 170 8.34 -7.29 21.06
N THR A 171 8.58 -6.18 20.35
CA THR A 171 7.61 -5.08 20.22
C THR A 171 6.53 -5.37 19.17
N LYS A 172 6.71 -6.40 18.33
CA LYS A 172 5.75 -6.84 17.31
C LYS A 172 5.17 -8.22 17.67
N ALA A 173 4.09 -8.22 18.45
CA ALA A 173 3.42 -9.46 18.82
C ALA A 173 2.67 -10.14 17.65
N PHE A 174 2.02 -9.35 16.79
CA PHE A 174 1.24 -9.83 15.65
C PHE A 174 1.05 -8.73 14.59
N GLY A 175 0.53 -9.13 13.42
CA GLY A 175 0.09 -8.22 12.37
C GLY A 175 -1.33 -7.70 12.60
N ASN A 176 -1.55 -6.41 12.44
CA ASN A 176 -2.87 -5.77 12.50
C ASN A 176 -3.51 -5.80 11.11
N ILE A 177 -4.65 -6.50 10.99
CA ILE A 177 -5.51 -6.41 9.81
C ILE A 177 -6.73 -5.57 10.16
N VAL A 178 -6.98 -4.51 9.40
CA VAL A 178 -8.13 -3.62 9.59
C VAL A 178 -8.92 -3.56 8.29
N THR A 179 -10.09 -4.19 8.27
CA THR A 179 -10.91 -4.29 7.06
C THR A 179 -12.05 -3.25 7.09
N PHE A 180 -12.37 -2.68 5.93
CA PHE A 180 -13.51 -1.79 5.71
C PHE A 180 -14.65 -2.48 4.95
N ARG A 181 -14.47 -3.76 4.65
CA ARG A 181 -15.47 -4.68 4.11
C ARG A 181 -15.58 -5.87 5.05
N ASP A 182 -16.73 -6.54 4.99
CA ASP A 182 -16.90 -7.82 5.66
C ASP A 182 -16.03 -8.88 4.96
N LEU A 183 -14.97 -9.28 5.64
CA LEU A 183 -14.04 -10.34 5.22
C LEU A 183 -13.98 -11.48 6.25
N GLU A 184 -14.86 -11.50 7.26
CA GLU A 184 -14.79 -12.50 8.33
C GLU A 184 -15.00 -13.90 7.77
N LYS A 185 -16.11 -14.10 7.05
CA LYS A 185 -16.39 -15.38 6.40
C LYS A 185 -15.30 -15.79 5.41
N ALA A 186 -14.85 -14.85 4.58
CA ALA A 186 -13.77 -15.10 3.62
C ALA A 186 -12.45 -15.48 4.30
N THR A 187 -12.18 -14.97 5.50
CA THR A 187 -11.01 -15.34 6.31
C THR A 187 -11.14 -16.75 6.86
N VAL A 188 -12.32 -17.12 7.39
CA VAL A 188 -12.58 -18.48 7.86
C VAL A 188 -12.45 -19.48 6.71
N ASP A 189 -13.07 -19.19 5.56
CA ASP A 189 -13.04 -20.03 4.37
C ASP A 189 -11.65 -20.15 3.74
N ALA A 190 -10.75 -19.18 3.96
CA ALA A 190 -9.37 -19.23 3.46
C ALA A 190 -8.41 -20.02 4.37
N ILE A 191 -8.78 -20.20 5.65
CA ILE A 191 -7.98 -20.94 6.64
C ILE A 191 -8.40 -22.42 6.72
N THR A 192 -9.67 -22.70 6.43
CA THR A 192 -10.29 -24.04 6.49
C THR A 192 -10.07 -24.82 5.20
#